data_AF-A0A4Y7PSR5-F1
#
_entry.id   AF-A0A4Y7PSR5-F1
#
_cell.length_a   1.000
_cell.length_b   1.000
_cell.length_c   1.000
_cell.angle_alpha   90.00
_cell.angle_beta   90.00
_cell.angle_gamma   90.00
#
_symmetry.space_group_name_H-M   'P 1'
#
loop_
_entity.id
_entity.type
_entity.pdbx_description
1 polymer ?
#
loop_
_entity_poly.entity_id
_entity_poly.type
_entity_poly.pdbx_seq_one_letter_code
_entity_poly.pdbx_strand_id
1 'polypeptide(L)'
;MPYDAVTIREADHVKGLQNAVEDDLHGLYDAILHHFFGRDRNYIIEHQKMGPGGKPEFIVIRHDTPGKRNPVLIVELKRPSKWTTAGKQEIMQELTAYIEGRLDMTEYSMIYGLAGIGVHWTACYMKKAGGPNPVIVQPWHDDITSAQGYNLMQAFANTVHNIK
;
A
#
# COMPACT_ATOMS: atom_id res chain seq x y z
N MET A 1 19.16 -9.28 1.74
CA MET A 1 17.80 -9.23 1.16
C MET A 1 17.84 -8.33 -0.06
N PRO A 2 17.01 -8.52 -1.09
CA PRO A 2 17.05 -7.71 -2.32
C PRO A 2 16.48 -6.28 -2.17
N TYR A 3 15.94 -5.92 -1.00
CA TYR A 3 15.78 -4.51 -0.62
C TYR A 3 17.13 -3.81 -0.51
N ASP A 4 17.18 -2.53 -0.84
CA ASP A 4 18.38 -1.72 -0.66
C ASP A 4 18.72 -1.51 0.83
N ALA A 5 19.93 -1.03 1.10
CA ALA A 5 20.44 -0.87 2.46
C ALA A 5 19.68 0.17 3.31
N VAL A 6 19.04 1.17 2.69
CA VAL A 6 18.21 2.14 3.40
C VAL A 6 16.92 1.46 3.84
N THR A 7 16.24 0.76 2.94
CA THR A 7 15.01 0.01 3.26
C THR A 7 15.24 -1.02 4.37
N ILE A 8 16.38 -1.72 4.36
CA ILE A 8 16.74 -2.67 5.44
C ILE A 8 16.90 -1.96 6.79
N ARG A 9 17.54 -0.78 6.83
CA ARG A 9 17.71 -0.02 8.08
C ARG A 9 16.38 0.49 8.64
N GLU A 10 15.47 0.94 7.79
CA GLU A 10 14.12 1.33 8.21
C GLU A 10 13.34 0.14 8.77
N ALA A 11 13.47 -1.04 8.15
CA ALA A 11 12.86 -2.26 8.65
C ALA A 11 13.37 -2.64 10.04
N ASP A 12 14.69 -2.59 10.24
CA ASP A 12 15.32 -2.86 11.53
C ASP A 12 14.91 -1.83 12.59
N HIS A 13 14.80 -0.55 12.21
CA HIS A 13 14.33 0.52 13.08
C HIS A 13 12.91 0.24 13.59
N VAL A 14 11.96 0.03 12.67
CA VAL A 14 10.54 -0.23 13.00
C VAL A 14 10.39 -1.48 13.87
N LYS A 15 11.12 -2.57 13.56
CA LYS A 15 11.08 -3.81 14.34
C LYS A 15 11.65 -3.66 15.76
N GLY A 16 12.51 -2.67 15.99
CA GLY A 16 13.07 -2.37 17.30
C GLY A 16 12.16 -1.54 18.22
N LEU A 17 11.07 -0.97 17.70
CA LEU A 17 10.16 -0.11 18.47
C LEU A 17 9.21 -0.94 19.35
N GLN A 18 9.09 -0.58 20.63
CA GLN A 18 8.22 -1.28 21.59
C GLN A 18 6.75 -0.81 21.55
N ASN A 19 6.50 0.43 21.12
CA ASN A 19 5.17 1.05 21.10
C ASN A 19 4.97 1.87 19.82
N ALA A 20 5.32 1.30 18.67
CA ALA A 20 5.25 2.00 17.39
C ALA A 20 3.82 2.53 17.12
N VAL A 21 3.74 3.76 16.61
CA VAL A 21 2.53 4.37 16.07
C VAL A 21 2.54 4.32 14.53
N GLU A 22 1.48 4.80 13.89
CA GLU A 22 1.35 4.78 12.41
C GLU A 22 2.45 5.59 11.73
N ASP A 23 2.70 6.82 12.21
CA ASP A 23 3.75 7.70 11.68
C ASP A 23 5.14 7.04 11.67
N ASP A 24 5.45 6.18 12.64
CA ASP A 24 6.74 5.47 12.71
C ASP A 24 6.92 4.47 11.54
N LEU A 25 5.83 4.03 10.91
CA LEU A 25 5.84 3.10 9.79
C LEU A 25 6.05 3.79 8.44
N HIS A 26 5.90 5.12 8.38
CA HIS A 26 5.87 5.85 7.10
C HIS A 26 7.22 5.77 6.37
N GLY A 27 8.33 5.87 7.09
CA GLY A 27 9.67 5.74 6.51
C GLY A 27 9.89 4.39 5.82
N LEU A 28 9.51 3.30 6.51
CA LEU A 28 9.61 1.94 5.97
C LEU A 28 8.74 1.76 4.72
N TYR A 29 7.46 2.11 4.79
CA TYR A 29 6.55 1.92 3.66
C TYR A 29 6.88 2.86 2.49
N ASP A 30 7.32 4.09 2.75
CA ASP A 30 7.80 5.00 1.70
C ASP A 30 9.01 4.41 0.95
N ALA A 31 9.97 3.83 1.67
CA ALA A 31 11.13 3.18 1.08
C ALA A 31 10.74 1.95 0.22
N ILE A 32 9.87 1.07 0.76
CA ILE A 32 9.35 -0.09 0.01
C ILE A 32 8.60 0.35 -1.24
N LEU A 33 7.75 1.37 -1.14
CA LEU A 33 6.98 1.87 -2.28
C LEU A 33 7.89 2.47 -3.34
N HIS A 34 8.90 3.27 -2.96
CA HIS A 34 9.86 3.83 -3.92
C HIS A 34 10.71 2.76 -4.61
N HIS A 35 11.02 1.64 -3.93
CA HIS A 35 11.73 0.50 -4.51
C HIS A 35 10.95 -0.14 -5.66
N PHE A 36 9.63 -0.29 -5.53
CA PHE A 36 8.80 -0.95 -6.55
C PHE A 36 8.12 0.02 -7.52
N PHE A 37 7.76 1.21 -7.07
CA PHE A 37 6.97 2.22 -7.78
C PHE A 37 7.75 3.55 -7.88
N GLY A 38 8.99 3.46 -8.35
CA GLY A 38 9.86 4.61 -8.54
C GLY A 38 9.52 5.50 -9.74
N ARG A 39 10.11 6.70 -9.77
CA ARG A 39 9.96 7.68 -10.86
C ARG A 39 10.51 7.19 -12.19
N ASP A 40 11.50 6.32 -12.16
CA ASP A 40 12.07 5.63 -13.33
C ASP A 40 11.03 4.78 -14.09
N ARG A 41 9.91 4.44 -13.42
CA ARG A 41 8.77 3.71 -13.99
C ARG A 41 7.51 4.57 -14.15
N ASN A 42 7.66 5.90 -14.16
CA ASN A 42 6.57 6.88 -14.27
C ASN A 42 5.57 6.85 -13.10
N TYR A 43 6.03 6.55 -11.89
CA TYR A 43 5.20 6.64 -10.68
C TYR A 43 5.55 7.87 -9.83
N ILE A 44 4.55 8.36 -9.11
CA ILE A 44 4.67 9.33 -8.02
C ILE A 44 3.95 8.75 -6.81
N ILE A 45 4.59 8.85 -5.64
CA ILE A 45 4.02 8.45 -4.36
C ILE A 45 3.63 9.72 -3.60
N GLU A 46 2.36 9.83 -3.24
CA GLU A 46 1.81 10.99 -2.53
C GLU A 46 1.42 10.62 -1.10
N HIS A 47 2.15 11.22 -0.15
CA HIS A 47 1.82 11.21 1.27
C HIS A 47 0.58 12.07 1.48
N GLN A 48 -0.48 11.51 2.05
CA GLN A 48 -1.69 12.29 2.29
C GLN A 48 -1.59 12.98 3.65
N LYS A 49 -1.77 14.31 3.64
CA LYS A 49 -1.91 15.08 4.88
C LYS A 49 -3.35 15.04 5.36
N MET A 50 -3.54 14.80 6.66
CA MET A 50 -4.83 14.84 7.38
C MET A 50 -5.77 15.95 6.86
N GLY A 51 -7.00 15.55 6.55
CA GLY A 51 -8.13 16.45 6.29
C GLY A 51 -9.42 15.82 6.86
N PRO A 52 -10.52 16.57 6.94
CA PRO A 52 -11.77 16.08 7.53
C PRO A 52 -12.28 14.83 6.80
N GLY A 53 -12.50 13.72 7.53
CA GLY A 53 -12.91 12.43 6.98
C GLY A 53 -11.83 11.34 6.93
N GLY A 54 -10.60 11.64 7.35
CA GLY A 54 -9.46 10.73 7.21
C GLY A 54 -8.94 10.68 5.76
N LYS A 55 -7.72 10.19 5.57
CA LYS A 55 -7.13 9.93 4.25
C LYS A 55 -6.25 8.69 4.32
N PRO A 56 -6.08 7.96 3.20
CA PRO A 56 -5.12 6.87 3.15
C PRO A 56 -3.71 7.42 3.34
N GLU A 57 -2.79 6.65 3.92
CA GLU A 57 -1.42 7.11 4.14
C GLU A 57 -0.68 7.47 2.84
N PHE A 58 -0.79 6.61 1.83
CA PHE A 58 -0.16 6.84 0.53
C PHE A 58 -1.10 6.59 -0.65
N ILE A 59 -0.88 7.36 -1.71
CA ILE A 59 -1.46 7.11 -3.03
C ILE A 59 -0.31 6.98 -4.02
N VAL A 60 -0.22 5.84 -4.71
CA VAL A 60 0.69 5.66 -5.84
C VAL A 60 -0.05 6.01 -7.12
N ILE A 61 0.49 6.98 -7.84
CA ILE A 61 -0.06 7.55 -9.07
C ILE A 61 0.86 7.15 -10.23
N ARG A 62 0.29 6.62 -11.31
CA ARG A 62 0.99 6.39 -12.57
C ARG A 62 0.75 7.55 -13.54
N HIS A 63 1.83 7.97 -14.20
CA HIS A 63 1.86 9.06 -15.18
C HIS A 63 2.28 8.56 -16.56
N ASP A 64 1.54 7.60 -17.11
CA ASP A 64 1.73 7.10 -18.46
C ASP A 64 0.82 7.77 -19.50
N THR A 65 -0.29 8.40 -19.08
CA THR A 65 -1.14 9.24 -19.94
C THR A 65 -0.86 10.74 -19.70
N PRO A 66 -0.52 11.53 -20.74
CA PRO A 66 -0.28 12.98 -20.61
C PRO A 66 -1.47 13.73 -19.99
N GLY A 67 -1.18 14.55 -18.97
CA GLY A 67 -2.20 15.37 -18.29
C GLY A 67 -3.14 14.59 -17.36
N LYS A 68 -2.93 13.29 -17.18
CA LYS A 68 -3.71 12.45 -16.26
C LYS A 68 -2.88 12.05 -15.05
N ARG A 69 -3.59 11.85 -13.95
CA ARG A 69 -3.07 11.31 -12.70
C ARG A 69 -3.88 10.07 -12.42
N ASN A 70 -3.33 8.90 -12.69
CA ASN A 70 -4.04 7.63 -12.55
C ASN A 70 -3.64 6.97 -11.22
N PRO A 71 -4.47 7.04 -10.15
CA PRO A 71 -4.23 6.26 -8.94
C PRO A 71 -4.26 4.77 -9.31
N VAL A 72 -3.25 4.02 -8.88
CA VAL A 72 -3.15 2.58 -9.14
C VAL A 72 -3.06 1.76 -7.87
N LEU A 73 -2.57 2.35 -6.78
CA LEU A 73 -2.43 1.70 -5.48
C LEU A 73 -2.75 2.70 -4.37
N ILE A 74 -3.65 2.33 -3.48
CA ILE A 74 -3.93 3.03 -2.23
C ILE A 74 -3.28 2.23 -1.10
N VAL A 75 -2.59 2.91 -0.20
CA VAL A 75 -1.92 2.27 0.94
C VAL A 75 -2.52 2.83 2.22
N GLU A 76 -2.95 1.94 3.10
CA GLU A 76 -3.40 2.25 4.45
C GLU A 76 -2.53 1.51 5.45
N LEU A 77 -2.12 2.21 6.52
CA LEU A 77 -1.32 1.64 7.59
C LEU A 77 -2.05 1.74 8.92
N LYS A 78 -1.81 0.76 9.78
CA LYS A 78 -2.17 0.81 11.20
C LYS A 78 -0.98 0.41 12.05
N ARG A 79 -0.95 0.93 13.27
CA ARG A 79 0.07 0.59 14.27
C ARG A 79 0.08 -0.92 14.61
N PRO A 80 1.22 -1.51 14.99
CA PRO A 80 1.31 -2.96 15.25
C PRO A 80 0.32 -3.50 16.29
N SER A 81 -0.07 -2.70 17.28
CA SER A 81 -1.07 -3.09 18.30
C SER A 81 -2.46 -3.40 17.74
N LYS A 82 -2.73 -3.02 16.48
CA LYS A 82 -3.96 -3.38 15.76
C LYS A 82 -3.89 -4.76 15.11
N TRP A 83 -2.81 -5.53 15.27
CA TRP A 83 -2.69 -6.90 14.72
C TRP A 83 -3.62 -7.90 15.43
N THR A 84 -4.90 -7.76 15.14
CA THR A 84 -6.02 -8.50 15.70
C THR A 84 -7.06 -8.71 14.61
N THR A 85 -8.02 -9.60 14.81
CA THR A 85 -9.13 -9.79 13.86
C THR A 85 -9.91 -8.49 13.63
N ALA A 86 -10.16 -7.72 14.68
CA ALA A 86 -10.88 -6.44 14.57
C ALA A 86 -10.07 -5.39 13.80
N GLY A 87 -8.77 -5.25 14.08
CA GLY A 87 -7.93 -4.29 13.36
C GLY A 87 -7.72 -4.66 11.89
N LYS A 88 -7.67 -5.96 11.55
CA LYS A 88 -7.68 -6.42 10.14
C LYS A 88 -8.98 -6.05 9.42
N GLN A 89 -10.12 -6.09 10.11
CA GLN A 89 -11.40 -5.68 9.53
C GLN A 89 -11.47 -4.16 9.34
N GLU A 90 -11.07 -3.40 10.36
CA GLU A 90 -11.00 -1.93 10.37
C GLU A 90 -10.17 -1.40 9.18
N ILE A 91 -8.92 -1.84 9.05
CA ILE A 91 -8.03 -1.37 7.98
C ILE A 91 -8.57 -1.72 6.59
N MET A 92 -9.20 -2.89 6.44
CA MET A 92 -9.79 -3.30 5.15
C MET A 92 -11.04 -2.48 4.81
N GLN A 93 -11.86 -2.11 5.80
CA GLN A 93 -13.02 -1.25 5.60
C GLN A 93 -12.60 0.16 5.17
N GLU A 94 -11.61 0.75 5.85
CA GLU A 94 -11.08 2.07 5.50
C GLU A 94 -10.43 2.06 4.12
N LEU A 95 -9.55 1.08 3.84
CA LEU A 95 -8.91 0.93 2.55
C LEU A 95 -9.94 0.76 1.41
N THR A 96 -11.02 0.01 1.64
CA THR A 96 -12.12 -0.15 0.69
C THR A 96 -12.77 1.19 0.38
N ALA A 97 -13.13 1.96 1.41
CA ALA A 97 -13.75 3.28 1.25
C ALA A 97 -12.83 4.25 0.49
N TYR A 98 -11.52 4.21 0.77
CA TYR A 98 -10.54 5.06 0.09
C TYR A 98 -10.33 4.72 -1.38
N ILE A 99 -10.38 3.43 -1.73
CA ILE A 99 -10.31 2.98 -3.12
C ILE A 99 -11.59 3.37 -3.86
N GLU A 100 -12.76 3.10 -3.28
CA GLU A 100 -14.06 3.41 -3.88
C GLU A 100 -14.16 4.90 -4.25
N GLY A 101 -13.76 5.80 -3.34
CA GLY A 101 -13.75 7.24 -3.58
C GLY A 101 -12.78 7.73 -4.67
N ARG A 102 -11.99 6.83 -5.28
CA ARG A 102 -10.96 7.16 -6.29
C ARG A 102 -11.09 6.37 -7.59
N LEU A 103 -12.00 5.41 -7.70
CA LEU A 103 -12.16 4.58 -8.91
C LEU A 103 -12.44 5.41 -10.18
N ASP A 104 -13.14 6.55 -10.05
CA ASP A 104 -13.41 7.44 -11.17
C ASP A 104 -12.21 8.29 -11.60
N MET A 105 -11.20 8.42 -10.74
CA MET A 105 -9.99 9.18 -11.03
C MET A 105 -8.96 8.40 -11.86
N THR A 106 -9.13 7.07 -11.97
CA THR A 106 -8.23 6.22 -12.74
C THR A 106 -8.85 5.83 -14.09
N GLU A 107 -8.01 5.79 -15.12
CA GLU A 107 -8.38 5.29 -16.45
C GLU A 107 -8.39 3.75 -16.51
N TYR A 108 -7.75 3.08 -15.55
CA TYR A 108 -7.69 1.62 -15.50
C TYR A 108 -8.98 0.99 -15.02
N SER A 109 -9.11 -0.32 -15.26
CA SER A 109 -10.26 -1.11 -14.86
C SER A 109 -10.40 -1.34 -13.35
N MET A 110 -9.36 -1.03 -12.56
CA MET A 110 -9.32 -1.26 -11.12
C MET A 110 -8.31 -0.35 -10.41
N ILE A 111 -8.37 -0.34 -9.09
CA ILE A 111 -7.33 0.19 -8.21
C ILE A 111 -6.95 -0.90 -7.21
N TYR A 112 -5.65 -1.04 -6.94
CA TYR A 112 -5.13 -1.95 -5.94
C TYR A 112 -5.11 -1.30 -4.55
N GLY A 113 -5.14 -2.12 -3.52
CA GLY A 113 -4.98 -1.74 -2.12
C GLY A 113 -3.82 -2.49 -1.48
N LEU A 114 -3.05 -1.81 -0.65
CA LEU A 114 -2.05 -2.40 0.25
C LEU A 114 -2.42 -1.99 1.68
N ALA A 115 -2.68 -2.98 2.54
CA ALA A 115 -2.96 -2.73 3.94
C ALA A 115 -1.79 -3.22 4.79
N GLY A 116 -1.24 -2.36 5.65
CA GLY A 116 -0.14 -2.66 6.56
C GLY A 116 -0.56 -2.55 8.02
N ILE A 117 -0.23 -3.53 8.86
CA ILE A 117 -0.35 -3.44 10.32
C ILE A 117 1.03 -3.74 10.90
N GLY A 118 1.78 -2.70 11.27
CA GLY A 118 3.21 -2.86 11.52
C GLY A 118 3.92 -3.38 10.26
N VAL A 119 4.60 -4.52 10.35
CA VAL A 119 5.23 -5.20 9.20
C VAL A 119 4.35 -6.27 8.55
N HIS A 120 3.21 -6.60 9.16
CA HIS A 120 2.24 -7.53 8.60
C HIS A 120 1.47 -6.84 7.47
N TRP A 121 1.16 -7.54 6.39
CA TRP A 121 0.53 -6.91 5.23
C TRP A 121 -0.37 -7.82 4.44
N THR A 122 -1.30 -7.24 3.70
CA THR A 122 -2.19 -7.90 2.74
C THR A 122 -2.38 -6.97 1.54
N ALA A 123 -2.78 -7.51 0.39
CA ALA A 123 -3.14 -6.69 -0.76
C ALA A 123 -4.43 -7.16 -1.43
N CYS A 124 -5.15 -6.22 -2.02
CA CYS A 124 -6.42 -6.44 -2.71
C CYS A 124 -6.53 -5.60 -3.98
N TYR A 125 -7.60 -5.79 -4.74
CA TYR A 125 -8.05 -4.82 -5.75
C TYR A 125 -9.55 -4.60 -5.66
N MET A 126 -10.01 -3.48 -6.21
CA MET A 126 -11.42 -3.23 -6.53
C MET A 126 -11.56 -2.81 -7.98
N LYS A 127 -12.47 -3.48 -8.69
CA LYS A 127 -12.80 -3.12 -10.08
C LYS A 127 -13.69 -1.89 -10.11
N LYS A 128 -13.49 -1.04 -11.11
CA LYS A 128 -14.37 0.09 -11.42
C LYS A 128 -15.78 -0.37 -11.79
N ALA A 129 -15.87 -1.43 -12.59
CA ALA A 129 -17.13 -2.12 -12.89
C ALA A 129 -17.31 -3.31 -11.93
N GLY A 130 -18.05 -3.10 -10.83
CA GLY A 130 -18.31 -4.11 -9.81
C GLY A 130 -18.94 -3.50 -8.54
N GLY A 131 -19.33 -4.35 -7.60
CA GLY A 131 -19.71 -3.91 -6.25
C GLY A 131 -18.49 -3.53 -5.40
N PRO A 132 -18.69 -2.93 -4.21
CA PRO A 132 -17.61 -2.35 -3.38
C PRO A 132 -16.76 -3.41 -2.65
N ASN A 133 -16.79 -4.67 -3.08
CA ASN A 133 -16.11 -5.75 -2.37
C ASN A 133 -14.67 -5.90 -2.88
N PRO A 134 -13.65 -5.64 -2.04
CA PRO A 134 -12.26 -5.87 -2.42
C PRO A 134 -12.00 -7.36 -2.63
N VAL A 135 -11.25 -7.69 -3.68
CA VAL A 135 -10.78 -9.06 -3.92
C VAL A 135 -9.34 -9.15 -3.43
N ILE A 136 -9.09 -10.04 -2.48
CA ILE A 136 -7.74 -10.30 -1.95
C ILE A 136 -6.87 -10.93 -3.04
N VAL A 137 -5.71 -10.33 -3.31
CA VAL A 137 -4.68 -10.86 -4.23
C VAL A 137 -3.48 -11.43 -3.50
N GLN A 138 -3.18 -10.91 -2.32
CA GLN A 138 -2.18 -11.43 -1.41
C GLN A 138 -2.83 -11.52 -0.03
N PRO A 139 -3.11 -12.72 0.50
CA PRO A 139 -3.56 -12.89 1.87
C PRO A 139 -2.56 -12.30 2.86
N TRP A 140 -3.02 -12.09 4.10
CA TRP A 140 -2.15 -11.62 5.18
C TRP A 140 -0.85 -12.42 5.28
N HIS A 141 0.27 -11.71 5.23
CA HIS A 141 1.61 -12.23 5.44
C HIS A 141 2.27 -11.50 6.61
N ASP A 142 3.14 -12.22 7.33
CA ASP A 142 3.60 -11.74 8.64
C ASP A 142 4.69 -10.66 8.56
N ASP A 143 5.49 -10.65 7.50
CA ASP A 143 6.62 -9.73 7.42
C ASP A 143 6.93 -9.32 5.98
N ILE A 144 6.53 -8.11 5.60
CA ILE A 144 6.80 -7.50 4.28
C ILE A 144 8.31 -7.34 3.99
N THR A 145 9.12 -7.31 5.04
CA THR A 145 10.57 -7.06 4.95
C THR A 145 11.39 -8.35 4.86
N SER A 146 10.77 -9.51 5.13
CA SER A 146 11.42 -10.82 4.99
C SER A 146 11.73 -11.15 3.52
N ALA A 147 12.60 -12.13 3.27
CA ALA A 147 12.89 -12.58 1.90
C ALA A 147 11.63 -13.10 1.17
N GLN A 148 10.73 -13.80 1.88
CA GLN A 148 9.47 -14.23 1.33
C GLN A 148 8.52 -13.04 1.10
N GLY A 149 8.43 -12.12 2.07
CA GLY A 149 7.67 -10.89 1.95
C GLY A 149 8.07 -10.06 0.73
N TYR A 150 9.37 -9.92 0.49
CA TYR A 150 9.90 -9.28 -0.72
C TYR A 150 9.39 -9.96 -2.00
N ASN A 151 9.52 -11.29 -2.09
CA ASN A 151 9.11 -12.02 -3.30
C ASN A 151 7.61 -11.86 -3.58
N LEU A 152 6.79 -11.90 -2.52
CA LEU A 152 5.35 -11.68 -2.60
C LEU A 152 5.03 -10.23 -3.02
N MET A 153 5.71 -9.24 -2.43
CA MET A 153 5.55 -7.83 -2.79
C MET A 153 5.99 -7.56 -4.23
N GLN A 154 7.07 -8.20 -4.69
CA GLN A 154 7.53 -8.11 -6.08
C GLN A 154 6.50 -8.70 -7.06
N ALA A 155 5.90 -9.86 -6.73
CA ALA A 155 4.83 -10.45 -7.53
C ALA A 155 3.58 -9.55 -7.59
N PHE A 156 3.22 -8.94 -6.45
CA PHE A 156 2.13 -7.97 -6.39
C PHE A 156 2.43 -6.70 -7.20
N ALA A 157 3.61 -6.11 -7.04
CA ALA A 157 4.05 -4.93 -7.80
C ALA A 157 4.03 -5.20 -9.31
N ASN A 158 4.51 -6.37 -9.75
CA ASN A 158 4.42 -6.79 -11.14
C ASN A 158 2.97 -6.85 -11.65
N THR A 159 2.02 -7.24 -10.79
CA THR A 159 0.59 -7.24 -11.14
C THR A 159 0.09 -5.81 -11.33
N VAL A 160 0.45 -4.88 -10.43
CA VAL A 160 0.11 -3.45 -10.52
C VAL A 160 0.74 -2.80 -11.75
N HIS A 161 1.99 -3.15 -12.10
CA HIS A 161 2.65 -2.64 -13.30
C HIS A 161 1.94 -3.04 -14.60
N ASN A 162 1.34 -4.23 -14.61
CA ASN A 162 0.64 -4.81 -15.76
C ASN A 162 -0.87 -4.54 -15.78
N ILE A 163 -1.34 -3.62 -14.93
CA ILE A 163 -2.74 -3.18 -14.90
C ILE A 163 -3.19 -2.64 -16.27
N LYS A 164 -4.45 -2.92 -16.63
CA LYS A 164 -5.10 -2.50 -17.87
C LYS A 164 -6.32 -1.65 -17.60
#